data_AF-A0AAP5M3N3-F1
#
_entry.id   AF-A0AAP5M3N3-F1
#
_cell.length_a   1.000
_cell.length_b   1.000
_cell.length_c   1.000
_cell.angle_alpha   90.00
_cell.angle_beta   90.00
_cell.angle_gamma   90.00
#
_symmetry.space_group_name_H-M   'P 1'
#
loop_
_entity.id
_entity.type
_entity.pdbx_description
1 polymer ?
#
loop_
_entity_poly.entity_id
_entity_poly.type
_entity_poly.pdbx_seq_one_letter_code
_entity_poly.pdbx_strand_id
1 'polypeptide(L)'
;MQRDFFINFARKLAGLLSFLRPSPQGNSSAPISGEYLNFLLRVLQLIEESDGDRQKVYLLLQANLDKLDTHLTEVLRNWAKDKLSQVQSDEAQPIVRNTFYFSNLIQQFPLGSIAVNKDLAIAGYEIVLSVYTSQDFPTDWATTQNNLGSAYRNRILGNKAENIESAIAAYQNALTVYTRQDFPTDWAMTQNNLGIAYCNRILGNKAENIESATAAYQNALIVYTRQDFPEKWAATQNNLSTAYCSRLLGNKADNIEIAIVAYQSALIVYTRQDFPEKWAATQNNLSTAYCSRLLGNKADNIETAIAAYQNALIVRTRQDFPTDWAMTQNNLGNAYGDRLLGNKTDNIETAIAAYQNALIVRTCQDFPTDWAMTQNNLGNAYSNRIVGNKAENIEVAIAAYQNALIVYTRQNFPTDWAMTQNNLGIAYGDRILGNKADNIETAIASFQNALIIRTRQDCPTDWAITQNNLGIAYRDRILGNKADNIETAIASFQNALIIRTREDFPVDWAMTQNNLGLAYRDLGQISQAIECFRSALEIRKPNAFPIDCLQSGRNLGETAFNPGLWSEAIEGNAQCWLRDVEKEDLQTWTQDLPLSPGKQLWLEGWLNTANSKPFHSPEHWAAFCMIGQS
;
A
#
# COMPACT_ATOMS: atom_id res chain seq x y z
N MET A 1 -29.96 35.93 -43.24
CA MET A 1 -29.58 34.75 -42.41
C MET A 1 -28.11 34.37 -42.57
N GLN A 2 -27.62 33.85 -43.70
CA GLN A 2 -26.16 33.61 -43.88
C GLN A 2 -25.32 34.89 -43.93
N ARG A 3 -25.82 35.96 -44.56
CA ARG A 3 -25.12 37.25 -44.66
C ARG A 3 -24.95 37.96 -43.31
N ASP A 4 -25.98 37.91 -42.46
CA ASP A 4 -25.97 38.53 -41.12
C ASP A 4 -25.06 37.77 -40.15
N PHE A 5 -24.96 36.44 -40.31
CA PHE A 5 -24.00 35.60 -39.59
C PHE A 5 -22.55 35.98 -39.96
N PHE A 6 -22.22 36.09 -41.25
CA PHE A 6 -20.89 36.49 -41.68
C PHE A 6 -20.55 37.94 -41.31
N ILE A 7 -21.52 38.85 -41.27
CA ILE A 7 -21.31 40.24 -40.84
C ILE A 7 -21.12 40.34 -39.32
N ASN A 8 -21.87 39.57 -38.51
CA ASN A 8 -21.66 39.51 -37.07
C ASN A 8 -20.36 38.79 -36.71
N PHE A 9 -20.00 37.73 -37.43
CA PHE A 9 -18.73 37.04 -37.28
C PHE A 9 -17.57 37.97 -37.66
N ALA A 10 -17.64 38.67 -38.79
CA ALA A 10 -16.64 39.63 -39.21
C ALA A 10 -16.56 40.86 -38.29
N ARG A 11 -17.66 41.33 -37.68
CA ARG A 11 -17.63 42.40 -36.66
C ARG A 11 -17.04 41.93 -35.33
N LYS A 12 -17.34 40.71 -34.89
CA LYS A 12 -16.71 40.10 -33.69
C LYS A 12 -15.22 39.89 -33.92
N LEU A 13 -14.83 39.41 -35.09
CA LEU A 13 -13.44 39.22 -35.50
C LEU A 13 -12.70 40.57 -35.67
N ALA A 14 -13.33 41.58 -36.28
CA ALA A 14 -12.74 42.91 -36.49
C ALA A 14 -12.66 43.73 -35.19
N GLY A 15 -13.61 43.56 -34.27
CA GLY A 15 -13.51 44.07 -32.90
C GLY A 15 -12.32 43.44 -32.18
N LEU A 16 -12.23 42.10 -32.12
CA LEU A 16 -11.09 41.45 -31.48
C LEU A 16 -9.74 41.81 -32.11
N LEU A 17 -9.65 41.88 -33.45
CA LEU A 17 -8.41 42.22 -34.17
C LEU A 17 -7.94 43.66 -33.92
N SER A 18 -8.82 44.60 -33.60
CA SER A 18 -8.43 45.95 -33.17
C SER A 18 -8.04 46.00 -31.69
N PHE A 19 -8.58 45.10 -30.86
CA PHE A 19 -8.35 45.02 -29.40
C PHE A 19 -7.17 44.13 -28.96
N LEU A 20 -6.62 43.30 -29.85
CA LEU A 20 -5.46 42.43 -29.63
C LEU A 20 -4.11 43.11 -29.96
N ARG A 21 -4.11 44.41 -30.31
CA ARG A 21 -2.87 45.16 -30.54
C ARG A 21 -2.29 45.67 -29.21
N PRO A 22 -0.96 45.59 -29.00
CA PRO A 22 -0.33 46.19 -27.82
C PRO A 22 -0.52 47.71 -27.81
N SER A 23 -0.87 48.27 -26.64
CA SER A 23 -0.98 49.72 -26.42
C SER A 23 0.39 50.39 -26.55
N PRO A 24 0.54 51.50 -27.29
CA PRO A 24 1.81 52.21 -27.37
C PRO A 24 1.94 53.15 -26.17
N GLN A 25 2.41 52.66 -25.02
CA GLN A 25 3.25 53.40 -24.06
C GLN A 25 3.49 52.59 -22.78
N GLY A 26 4.77 52.42 -22.44
CA GLY A 26 5.22 51.81 -21.19
C GLY A 26 6.66 51.33 -21.30
N ASN A 27 7.63 52.22 -21.06
CA ASN A 27 9.04 51.88 -20.97
C ASN A 27 9.29 51.00 -19.72
N SER A 28 9.53 49.69 -19.90
CA SER A 28 10.33 48.86 -18.98
C SER A 28 10.72 47.50 -19.60
N SER A 29 12.04 47.22 -19.68
CA SER A 29 12.64 45.87 -19.86
C SER A 29 12.18 44.96 -21.03
N ALA A 30 11.82 45.53 -22.19
CA ALA A 30 10.74 45.02 -23.07
C ALA A 30 11.02 44.20 -24.38
N PRO A 31 11.93 43.20 -24.48
CA PRO A 31 11.86 42.23 -25.59
C PRO A 31 11.07 40.96 -25.23
N ILE A 32 11.43 40.32 -24.12
CA ILE A 32 10.96 38.96 -23.75
C ILE A 32 9.46 38.97 -23.38
N SER A 33 9.02 39.91 -22.54
CA SER A 33 7.59 40.03 -22.16
C SER A 33 6.67 40.28 -23.36
N GLY A 34 7.16 41.00 -24.39
CA GLY A 34 6.42 41.23 -25.64
C GLY A 34 6.24 39.96 -26.48
N GLU A 35 7.25 39.10 -26.55
CA GLU A 35 7.17 37.82 -27.28
C GLU A 35 6.18 36.85 -26.61
N TYR A 36 6.20 36.76 -25.29
CA TYR A 36 5.26 35.94 -24.52
C TYR A 36 3.81 36.41 -24.67
N LEU A 37 3.59 37.73 -24.60
CA LEU A 37 2.27 38.31 -24.81
C LEU A 37 1.77 38.04 -26.23
N ASN A 38 2.61 38.24 -27.25
CA ASN A 38 2.25 37.95 -28.64
C ASN A 38 1.89 36.48 -28.85
N PHE A 39 2.64 35.56 -28.22
CA PHE A 39 2.34 34.14 -28.24
C PHE A 39 0.99 33.84 -27.57
N LEU A 40 0.75 34.35 -26.36
CA LEU A 40 -0.51 34.17 -25.65
C LEU A 40 -1.70 34.66 -26.49
N LEU A 41 -1.60 35.87 -27.03
CA LEU A 41 -2.64 36.45 -27.87
C LEU A 41 -2.88 35.63 -29.14
N ARG A 42 -1.81 35.10 -29.74
CA ARG A 42 -1.95 34.22 -30.91
C ARG A 42 -2.67 32.92 -30.57
N VAL A 43 -2.43 32.34 -29.39
CA VAL A 43 -3.14 31.13 -28.92
C VAL A 43 -4.62 31.44 -28.69
N LEU A 44 -4.94 32.52 -27.99
CA LEU A 44 -6.34 32.91 -27.73
C LEU A 44 -7.09 33.26 -29.02
N GLN A 45 -6.42 33.92 -29.97
CA GLN A 45 -6.97 34.19 -31.29
C GLN A 45 -7.21 32.90 -32.07
N LEU A 46 -6.27 31.94 -32.03
CA LEU A 46 -6.44 30.66 -32.71
C LEU A 46 -7.62 29.87 -32.12
N ILE A 47 -7.82 29.92 -30.80
CA ILE A 47 -9.00 29.32 -30.15
C ILE A 47 -10.29 29.93 -30.70
N GLU A 48 -10.37 31.26 -30.83
CA GLU A 48 -11.55 31.92 -31.43
C GLU A 48 -11.74 31.54 -32.91
N GLU A 49 -10.65 31.58 -33.71
CA GLU A 49 -10.69 31.30 -35.15
C GLU A 49 -11.05 29.84 -35.48
N SER A 50 -10.74 28.92 -34.57
CA SER A 50 -10.91 27.49 -34.77
C SER A 50 -12.01 26.86 -33.92
N ASP A 51 -12.75 27.67 -33.17
CA ASP A 51 -13.76 27.20 -32.19
C ASP A 51 -13.18 26.18 -31.19
N GLY A 52 -11.95 26.45 -30.73
CA GLY A 52 -11.26 25.60 -29.75
C GLY A 52 -10.74 24.27 -30.29
N ASP A 53 -10.49 24.14 -31.60
CA ASP A 53 -9.92 22.94 -32.23
C ASP A 53 -8.62 22.50 -31.52
N ARG A 54 -8.72 21.39 -30.78
CA ARG A 54 -7.63 20.85 -29.97
C ARG A 54 -6.36 20.61 -30.77
N GLN A 55 -6.47 20.07 -31.98
CA GLN A 55 -5.30 19.69 -32.77
C GLN A 55 -4.54 20.91 -33.24
N LYS A 56 -5.25 21.95 -33.71
CA LYS A 56 -4.63 23.21 -34.13
C LYS A 56 -3.93 23.92 -32.98
N VAL A 57 -4.60 24.01 -31.83
CA VAL A 57 -4.02 24.65 -30.64
C VAL A 57 -2.79 23.87 -30.16
N TYR A 58 -2.88 22.53 -30.10
CA TYR A 58 -1.76 21.69 -29.66
C TYR A 58 -0.53 21.81 -30.57
N LEU A 59 -0.72 21.93 -31.89
CA LEU A 59 0.38 22.17 -32.81
C LEU A 59 1.08 23.51 -32.53
N LEU A 60 0.31 24.56 -32.23
CA LEU A 60 0.89 25.87 -31.87
C LEU A 60 1.64 25.81 -30.52
N LEU A 61 1.07 25.15 -29.51
CA LEU A 61 1.72 24.96 -28.22
C LEU A 61 3.01 24.13 -28.35
N GLN A 62 2.98 23.05 -29.12
CA GLN A 62 4.13 22.19 -29.37
C GLN A 62 5.25 22.93 -30.12
N ALA A 63 4.91 23.85 -31.01
CA ALA A 63 5.89 24.68 -31.71
C ALA A 63 6.55 25.75 -30.80
N ASN A 64 6.03 25.97 -29.58
CA ASN A 64 6.47 27.02 -28.67
C ASN A 64 6.64 26.50 -27.23
N LEU A 65 7.15 25.27 -27.06
CA LEU A 65 7.36 24.69 -25.72
C LEU A 65 8.31 25.52 -24.85
N ASP A 66 9.23 26.26 -25.46
CA ASP A 66 10.14 27.22 -24.83
C ASP A 66 9.41 28.35 -24.09
N LYS A 67 8.18 28.67 -24.51
CA LYS A 67 7.34 29.70 -23.89
C LYS A 67 6.34 29.15 -22.87
N LEU A 68 6.28 27.83 -22.66
CA LEU A 68 5.40 27.21 -21.67
C LEU A 68 6.11 27.08 -20.32
N ASP A 69 6.42 28.22 -19.72
CA ASP A 69 7.10 28.35 -18.44
C ASP A 69 6.31 29.21 -17.44
N THR A 70 6.89 29.46 -16.27
CA THR A 70 6.25 30.26 -15.22
C THR A 70 6.05 31.72 -15.62
N HIS A 71 6.85 32.25 -16.56
CA HIS A 71 6.72 33.62 -17.03
C HIS A 71 5.44 33.80 -17.86
N LEU A 72 5.04 32.81 -18.67
CA LEU A 72 3.76 32.86 -19.38
C LEU A 72 2.57 32.96 -18.42
N THR A 73 2.64 32.31 -17.25
CA THR A 73 1.61 32.40 -16.21
C THR A 73 1.48 33.84 -15.68
N GLU A 74 2.60 34.52 -15.43
CA GLU A 74 2.61 35.93 -15.02
C GLU A 74 2.05 36.83 -16.12
N VAL A 75 2.47 36.60 -17.38
CA VAL A 75 1.99 37.36 -18.54
C VAL A 75 0.48 37.20 -18.71
N LEU A 76 -0.05 35.98 -18.59
CA LEU A 76 -1.49 35.71 -18.65
C LEU A 76 -2.26 36.49 -17.56
N ARG A 77 -1.77 36.45 -16.31
CA ARG A 77 -2.41 37.15 -15.18
C ARG A 77 -2.38 38.66 -15.36
N ASN A 78 -1.23 39.23 -15.70
CA ASN A 78 -1.06 40.68 -15.86
C ASN A 78 -1.89 41.18 -17.05
N TRP A 79 -1.79 40.50 -18.20
CA TRP A 79 -2.59 40.84 -19.37
C TRP A 79 -4.09 40.79 -19.08
N ALA A 80 -4.58 39.72 -18.45
CA ALA A 80 -5.99 39.60 -18.13
C ALA A 80 -6.46 40.68 -17.15
N LYS A 81 -5.69 40.94 -16.09
CA LYS A 81 -5.99 42.01 -15.12
C LYS A 81 -6.12 43.37 -15.80
N ASP A 82 -5.13 43.74 -16.62
CA ASP A 82 -5.12 45.03 -17.32
C ASP A 82 -6.27 45.10 -18.34
N LYS A 83 -6.47 44.04 -19.12
CA LYS A 83 -7.49 44.02 -20.17
C LYS A 83 -8.90 44.04 -19.60
N LEU A 84 -9.19 43.21 -18.60
CA LEU A 84 -10.51 43.14 -17.97
C LEU A 84 -10.86 44.42 -17.20
N SER A 85 -9.87 45.18 -16.73
CA SER A 85 -10.10 46.50 -16.11
C SER A 85 -10.55 47.59 -17.09
N GLN A 86 -10.36 47.39 -18.40
CA GLN A 86 -10.60 48.38 -19.45
C GLN A 86 -11.88 48.14 -20.25
N VAL A 87 -12.52 46.98 -20.09
CA VAL A 87 -13.67 46.56 -20.89
C VAL A 87 -14.92 46.43 -20.04
N GLN A 88 -16.09 46.66 -20.65
CA GLN A 88 -17.39 46.43 -20.01
C GLN A 88 -17.73 44.92 -19.99
N SER A 89 -18.71 44.52 -19.18
CA SER A 89 -19.10 43.10 -19.00
C SER A 89 -19.33 42.35 -20.32
N ASP A 90 -20.03 42.96 -21.29
CA ASP A 90 -20.31 42.32 -22.59
C ASP A 90 -19.05 42.07 -23.44
N GLU A 91 -18.04 42.91 -23.30
CA GLU A 91 -16.75 42.79 -24.00
C GLU A 91 -15.77 41.88 -23.24
N ALA A 92 -15.96 41.69 -21.94
CA ALA A 92 -15.18 40.77 -21.12
C ALA A 92 -15.51 39.30 -21.42
N GLN A 93 -16.76 38.97 -21.77
CA GLN A 93 -17.23 37.59 -21.95
C GLN A 93 -16.43 36.79 -23.00
N PRO A 94 -16.20 37.28 -24.24
CA PRO A 94 -15.41 36.53 -25.22
C PRO A 94 -13.96 36.27 -24.76
N ILE A 95 -13.38 37.21 -24.00
CA ILE A 95 -12.03 37.10 -23.46
C ILE A 95 -11.95 35.95 -22.45
N VAL A 96 -12.85 35.93 -21.46
CA VAL A 96 -12.86 34.85 -20.46
C VAL A 96 -13.30 33.52 -21.06
N ARG A 97 -14.20 33.49 -22.05
CA ARG A 97 -14.54 32.26 -22.78
C ARG A 97 -13.32 31.63 -23.44
N ASN A 98 -12.51 32.42 -24.15
CA ASN A 98 -11.29 31.90 -24.81
C ASN A 98 -10.21 31.51 -23.80
N THR A 99 -10.14 32.23 -22.67
CA THR A 99 -9.27 31.88 -21.55
C THR A 99 -9.69 30.55 -20.91
N PHE A 100 -11.00 30.29 -20.78
CA PHE A 100 -11.54 29.02 -20.29
C PHE A 100 -11.18 27.86 -21.23
N TYR A 101 -11.37 28.02 -22.55
CA TYR A 101 -10.97 27.01 -23.53
C TYR A 101 -9.46 26.76 -23.52
N PHE A 102 -8.65 27.83 -23.44
CA PHE A 102 -7.20 27.70 -23.28
C PHE A 102 -6.86 26.88 -22.04
N SER A 103 -7.51 27.17 -20.91
CA SER A 103 -7.30 26.49 -19.63
C SER A 103 -7.64 24.99 -19.71
N ASN A 104 -8.77 24.64 -20.33
CA ASN A 104 -9.15 23.23 -20.55
C ASN A 104 -8.11 22.50 -21.43
N LEU A 105 -7.64 23.16 -22.49
CA LEU A 105 -6.70 22.57 -23.45
C LEU A 105 -5.30 22.39 -22.83
N ILE A 106 -4.77 23.44 -22.18
CA ILE A 106 -3.44 23.41 -21.58
C ILE A 106 -3.38 22.46 -20.38
N GLN A 107 -4.47 22.34 -19.60
CA GLN A 107 -4.58 21.37 -18.52
C GLN A 107 -4.35 19.93 -19.00
N GLN A 108 -4.77 19.60 -20.23
CA GLN A 108 -4.63 18.26 -20.82
C GLN A 108 -3.42 18.11 -21.76
N PHE A 109 -2.62 19.16 -21.93
CA PHE A 109 -1.50 19.16 -22.87
C PHE A 109 -0.31 18.36 -22.30
N PRO A 110 0.15 17.29 -22.98
CA PRO A 110 1.11 16.33 -22.41
C PRO A 110 2.58 16.73 -22.63
N LEU A 111 2.86 17.76 -23.42
CA LEU A 111 4.22 18.19 -23.76
C LEU A 111 4.66 19.42 -22.96
N GLY A 112 5.97 19.61 -22.87
CA GLY A 112 6.56 20.67 -22.05
C GLY A 112 6.52 20.33 -20.55
N SER A 113 6.60 21.37 -19.71
CA SER A 113 6.49 21.18 -18.26
C SER A 113 5.02 20.94 -17.86
N ILE A 114 4.66 19.69 -17.59
CA ILE A 114 3.30 19.32 -17.13
C ILE A 114 2.92 20.13 -15.88
N ALA A 115 3.88 20.35 -14.97
CA ALA A 115 3.68 21.14 -13.77
C ALA A 115 3.26 22.58 -14.09
N VAL A 116 3.94 23.23 -15.04
CA VAL A 116 3.58 24.58 -15.51
C VAL A 116 2.24 24.58 -16.24
N ASN A 117 1.97 23.58 -17.09
CA ASN A 117 0.71 23.48 -17.81
C ASN A 117 -0.50 23.44 -16.84
N LYS A 118 -0.38 22.76 -15.69
CA LYS A 118 -1.41 22.76 -14.65
C LYS A 118 -1.57 24.13 -13.99
N ASP A 119 -0.48 24.81 -13.67
CA ASP A 119 -0.51 26.15 -13.06
C ASP A 119 -1.06 27.23 -14.02
N LEU A 120 -0.75 27.13 -15.32
CA LEU A 120 -1.34 27.96 -16.37
C LEU A 120 -2.86 27.77 -16.45
N ALA A 121 -3.34 26.52 -16.41
CA ALA A 121 -4.77 26.24 -16.39
C ALA A 121 -5.45 26.82 -15.14
N ILE A 122 -4.85 26.65 -13.96
CA ILE A 122 -5.34 27.24 -12.71
C ILE A 122 -5.45 28.76 -12.83
N ALA A 123 -4.40 29.43 -13.32
CA ALA A 123 -4.39 30.87 -13.52
C ALA A 123 -5.50 31.32 -14.47
N GLY A 124 -5.68 30.60 -15.59
CA GLY A 124 -6.76 30.89 -16.53
C GLY A 124 -8.16 30.69 -15.94
N TYR A 125 -8.41 29.62 -15.19
CA TYR A 125 -9.68 29.43 -14.49
C TYR A 125 -9.94 30.51 -13.42
N GLU A 126 -8.94 30.90 -12.63
CA GLU A 126 -9.07 32.00 -11.66
C GLU A 126 -9.42 33.33 -12.35
N ILE A 127 -8.84 33.60 -13.52
CA ILE A 127 -9.20 34.76 -14.36
C ILE A 127 -10.65 34.67 -14.81
N VAL A 128 -11.10 33.50 -15.28
CA VAL A 128 -12.48 33.28 -15.71
C VAL A 128 -13.46 33.55 -14.56
N LEU A 129 -13.15 33.08 -13.36
CA LEU A 129 -13.94 33.29 -12.14
C LEU A 129 -13.96 34.74 -11.63
N SER A 130 -13.13 35.64 -12.19
CA SER A 130 -13.21 37.08 -11.90
C SER A 130 -14.36 37.77 -12.66
N VAL A 131 -14.91 37.13 -13.70
CA VAL A 131 -16.00 37.66 -14.53
C VAL A 131 -17.24 36.77 -14.40
N TYR A 132 -17.09 35.45 -14.54
CA TYR A 132 -18.18 34.52 -14.28
C TYR A 132 -18.40 34.45 -12.78
N THR A 133 -19.60 34.85 -12.33
CA THR A 133 -20.03 34.78 -10.93
C THR A 133 -21.18 33.79 -10.81
N SER A 134 -21.43 33.27 -9.60
CA SER A 134 -22.57 32.37 -9.35
C SER A 134 -23.93 33.02 -9.58
N GLN A 135 -24.00 34.36 -9.62
CA GLN A 135 -25.23 35.13 -9.82
C GLN A 135 -25.48 35.42 -11.30
N ASP A 136 -24.46 35.87 -12.03
CA ASP A 136 -24.60 36.35 -13.40
C ASP A 136 -24.42 35.22 -14.43
N PHE A 137 -23.56 34.23 -14.11
CA PHE A 137 -23.21 33.12 -15.00
C PHE A 137 -23.15 31.80 -14.23
N PRO A 138 -24.25 31.36 -13.59
CA PRO A 138 -24.24 30.24 -12.66
C PRO A 138 -23.64 28.96 -13.25
N THR A 139 -24.02 28.59 -14.48
CA THR A 139 -23.57 27.34 -15.12
C THR A 139 -22.11 27.42 -15.57
N ASP A 140 -21.66 28.52 -16.18
CA ASP A 140 -20.26 28.70 -16.59
C ASP A 140 -19.33 28.80 -15.38
N TRP A 141 -19.78 29.48 -14.32
CA TRP A 141 -19.09 29.53 -13.04
C TRP A 141 -18.95 28.14 -12.42
N ALA A 142 -20.02 27.36 -12.33
CA ALA A 142 -19.97 26.00 -11.77
C ALA A 142 -19.08 25.05 -12.60
N THR A 143 -19.12 25.17 -13.93
CA THR A 143 -18.24 24.41 -14.83
C THR A 143 -16.78 24.75 -14.55
N THR A 144 -16.49 26.05 -14.44
CA THR A 144 -15.14 26.56 -14.17
C THR A 144 -14.65 26.11 -12.80
N GLN A 145 -15.51 26.16 -11.76
CA GLN A 145 -15.21 25.66 -10.42
C GLN A 145 -14.90 24.16 -10.42
N ASN A 146 -15.69 23.33 -11.11
CA ASN A 146 -15.40 21.90 -11.22
C ASN A 146 -14.05 21.62 -11.93
N ASN A 147 -13.76 22.35 -13.02
CA ASN A 147 -12.51 22.16 -13.77
C ASN A 147 -11.29 22.68 -13.00
N LEU A 148 -11.44 23.80 -12.28
CA LEU A 148 -10.46 24.34 -11.35
C LEU A 148 -10.20 23.34 -10.21
N GLY A 149 -11.23 22.72 -9.65
CA GLY A 149 -11.09 21.67 -8.65
C GLY A 149 -10.23 20.52 -9.16
N SER A 150 -10.45 20.08 -10.40
CA SER A 150 -9.59 19.07 -11.03
C SER A 150 -8.18 19.55 -11.30
N ALA A 151 -7.98 20.85 -11.55
CA ALA A 151 -6.66 21.42 -11.79
C ALA A 151 -5.84 21.45 -10.50
N TYR A 152 -6.42 21.95 -9.39
CA TYR A 152 -5.77 21.93 -8.08
C TYR A 152 -5.50 20.51 -7.59
N ARG A 153 -6.45 19.58 -7.73
CA ARG A 153 -6.27 18.18 -7.31
C ARG A 153 -5.05 17.52 -7.98
N ASN A 154 -4.81 17.87 -9.24
CA ASN A 154 -3.72 17.32 -10.06
C ASN A 154 -2.50 18.26 -10.12
N ARG A 155 -2.45 19.32 -9.30
CA ARG A 155 -1.38 20.31 -9.32
C ARG A 155 -0.11 19.72 -8.72
N ILE A 156 1.00 19.83 -9.45
CA ILE A 156 2.31 19.29 -9.06
C ILE A 156 3.08 20.28 -8.17
N LEU A 157 2.95 21.59 -8.44
CA LEU A 157 3.60 22.65 -7.68
C LEU A 157 2.80 23.04 -6.44
N GLY A 158 3.48 23.66 -5.47
CA GLY A 158 2.89 24.15 -4.23
C GLY A 158 2.70 23.08 -3.16
N ASN A 159 2.04 23.45 -2.06
CA ASN A 159 1.74 22.52 -0.98
C ASN A 159 0.59 21.59 -1.40
N LYS A 160 0.86 20.28 -1.44
CA LYS A 160 -0.14 19.27 -1.84
C LYS A 160 -1.39 19.28 -0.95
N ALA A 161 -1.26 19.52 0.35
CA ALA A 161 -2.40 19.56 1.26
C ALA A 161 -3.31 20.75 0.94
N GLU A 162 -2.74 21.94 0.77
CA GLU A 162 -3.48 23.15 0.38
C GLU A 162 -4.15 22.99 -0.98
N ASN A 163 -3.45 22.41 -1.96
CA ASN A 163 -4.01 22.12 -3.28
C ASN A 163 -5.26 21.22 -3.18
N ILE A 164 -5.27 20.20 -2.32
CA ILE A 164 -6.45 19.36 -2.15
C ILE A 164 -7.60 20.11 -1.46
N GLU A 165 -7.32 20.99 -0.48
CA GLU A 165 -8.38 21.83 0.11
C GLU A 165 -8.97 22.80 -0.92
N SER A 166 -8.14 23.43 -1.76
CA SER A 166 -8.62 24.28 -2.87
C SER A 166 -9.46 23.48 -3.87
N ALA A 167 -9.09 22.23 -4.14
CA ALA A 167 -9.88 21.35 -4.99
C ALA A 167 -11.26 21.06 -4.39
N ILE A 168 -11.30 20.67 -3.11
CA ILE A 168 -12.54 20.40 -2.37
C ILE A 168 -13.44 21.63 -2.36
N ALA A 169 -12.89 22.80 -2.05
CA ALA A 169 -13.64 24.06 -2.04
C ALA A 169 -14.25 24.38 -3.42
N ALA A 170 -13.48 24.22 -4.50
CA ALA A 170 -13.98 24.45 -5.85
C ALA A 170 -15.09 23.46 -6.26
N TYR A 171 -14.96 22.17 -5.91
CA TYR A 171 -16.03 21.20 -6.14
C TYR A 171 -17.29 21.51 -5.32
N GLN A 172 -17.14 21.89 -4.05
CA GLN A 172 -18.25 22.30 -3.20
C GLN A 172 -18.96 23.54 -3.76
N ASN A 173 -18.20 24.52 -4.26
CA ASN A 173 -18.74 25.69 -4.95
C ASN A 173 -19.56 25.28 -6.18
N ALA A 174 -19.03 24.41 -7.04
CA ALA A 174 -19.76 23.92 -8.21
C ALA A 174 -21.09 23.22 -7.82
N LEU A 175 -21.10 22.46 -6.72
CA LEU A 175 -22.30 21.77 -6.20
C LEU A 175 -23.37 22.71 -5.61
N THR A 176 -23.07 24.01 -5.43
CA THR A 176 -24.10 25.00 -5.06
C THR A 176 -25.04 25.33 -6.23
N VAL A 177 -24.57 25.14 -7.47
CA VAL A 177 -25.34 25.34 -8.70
C VAL A 177 -25.75 24.01 -9.31
N TYR A 178 -24.82 23.07 -9.43
CA TYR A 178 -25.13 21.73 -9.91
C TYR A 178 -25.90 20.98 -8.84
N THR A 179 -27.23 21.04 -8.88
CA THR A 179 -28.09 20.22 -8.04
C THR A 179 -28.41 18.91 -8.74
N ARG A 180 -28.77 17.85 -7.98
CA ARG A 180 -29.23 16.59 -8.57
C ARG A 180 -30.45 16.76 -9.48
N GLN A 181 -31.31 17.73 -9.18
CA GLN A 181 -32.55 17.96 -9.92
C GLN A 181 -32.30 18.68 -11.23
N ASP A 182 -31.52 19.75 -11.21
CA ASP A 182 -31.37 20.64 -12.35
C ASP A 182 -30.22 20.22 -13.28
N PHE A 183 -29.17 19.62 -12.71
CA PHE A 183 -27.96 19.20 -13.42
C PHE A 183 -27.50 17.81 -12.96
N PRO A 184 -28.31 16.76 -13.13
CA PRO A 184 -28.02 15.44 -12.57
C PRO A 184 -26.65 14.88 -12.98
N THR A 185 -26.27 15.04 -14.26
CA THR A 185 -25.01 14.53 -14.80
C THR A 185 -23.80 15.28 -14.28
N ASP A 186 -23.85 16.61 -14.23
CA ASP A 186 -22.74 17.44 -13.75
C ASP A 186 -22.61 17.32 -12.23
N TRP A 187 -23.72 17.27 -11.50
CA TRP A 187 -23.74 16.97 -10.08
C TRP A 187 -23.04 15.63 -9.79
N ALA A 188 -23.39 14.56 -10.51
CA ALA A 188 -22.77 13.26 -10.31
C ALA A 188 -21.27 13.24 -10.69
N MET A 189 -20.87 13.97 -11.73
CA MET A 189 -19.47 14.15 -12.09
C MET A 189 -18.69 14.84 -10.97
N THR A 190 -19.21 15.96 -10.47
CA THR A 190 -18.59 16.74 -9.40
C THR A 190 -18.56 15.95 -8.09
N GLN A 191 -19.60 15.18 -7.76
CA GLN A 191 -19.60 14.26 -6.62
C GLN A 191 -18.51 13.18 -6.75
N ASN A 192 -18.37 12.54 -7.91
CA ASN A 192 -17.30 11.57 -8.13
C ASN A 192 -15.90 12.23 -7.99
N ASN A 193 -15.72 13.43 -8.53
CA ASN A 193 -14.47 14.17 -8.43
C ASN A 193 -14.14 14.60 -6.99
N LEU A 194 -15.16 15.04 -6.25
CA LEU A 194 -15.08 15.38 -4.83
C LEU A 194 -14.72 14.15 -3.99
N GLY A 195 -15.28 12.99 -4.31
CA GLY A 195 -14.91 11.73 -3.67
C GLY A 195 -13.42 11.41 -3.80
N ILE A 196 -12.84 11.61 -4.99
CA ILE A 196 -11.40 11.43 -5.22
C ILE A 196 -10.58 12.43 -4.40
N ALA A 197 -11.03 13.69 -4.32
CA ALA A 197 -10.36 14.71 -3.53
C ALA A 197 -10.37 14.37 -2.03
N TYR A 198 -11.49 13.88 -1.50
CA TYR A 198 -11.58 13.41 -0.12
C TYR A 198 -10.71 12.19 0.17
N CYS A 199 -10.64 11.21 -0.73
CA CYS A 199 -9.70 10.09 -0.59
C CYS A 199 -8.24 10.54 -0.51
N ASN A 200 -7.89 11.61 -1.23
CA ASN A 200 -6.52 12.15 -1.29
C ASN A 200 -6.25 13.25 -0.25
N ARG A 201 -7.22 13.58 0.61
CA ARG A 201 -7.13 14.69 1.56
C ARG A 201 -6.15 14.37 2.68
N ILE A 202 -5.14 15.23 2.80
CA ILE A 202 -4.04 15.09 3.77
C ILE A 202 -4.44 15.65 5.14
N LEU A 203 -5.21 16.74 5.16
CA LEU A 203 -5.66 17.38 6.39
C LEU A 203 -6.94 16.73 6.95
N GLY A 204 -7.18 16.94 8.24
CA GLY A 204 -8.36 16.42 8.94
C GLY A 204 -8.24 14.95 9.36
N ASN A 205 -9.32 14.40 9.88
CA ASN A 205 -9.37 13.02 10.31
C ASN A 205 -9.49 12.08 9.09
N LYS A 206 -8.56 11.13 8.94
CA LYS A 206 -8.55 10.19 7.81
C LYS A 206 -9.83 9.37 7.70
N ALA A 207 -10.43 8.95 8.81
CA ALA A 207 -11.68 8.19 8.79
C ALA A 207 -12.83 9.03 8.23
N GLU A 208 -12.99 10.27 8.71
CA GLU A 208 -14.02 11.21 8.24
C GLU A 208 -13.84 11.56 6.76
N ASN A 209 -12.59 11.71 6.31
CA ASN A 209 -12.27 11.93 4.90
C ASN A 209 -12.73 10.76 4.03
N ILE A 210 -12.48 9.52 4.45
CA ILE A 210 -12.95 8.33 3.71
C ILE A 210 -14.47 8.21 3.73
N GLU A 211 -15.14 8.52 4.85
CA GLU A 211 -16.62 8.53 4.87
C GLU A 211 -17.18 9.58 3.89
N SER A 212 -16.61 10.78 3.87
CA SER A 212 -16.99 11.84 2.93
C SER A 212 -16.78 11.42 1.48
N ALA A 213 -15.69 10.70 1.20
CA ALA A 213 -15.44 10.13 -0.12
C ALA A 213 -16.49 9.08 -0.51
N THR A 214 -16.77 8.13 0.38
CA THR A 214 -17.77 7.08 0.11
C THR A 214 -19.16 7.67 -0.12
N ALA A 215 -19.57 8.67 0.66
CA ALA A 215 -20.84 9.36 0.48
C ALA A 215 -20.91 10.08 -0.89
N ALA A 216 -19.84 10.76 -1.31
CA ALA A 216 -19.78 11.44 -2.60
C ALA A 216 -19.85 10.45 -3.78
N TYR A 217 -19.17 9.30 -3.70
CA TYR A 217 -19.29 8.26 -4.72
C TYR A 217 -20.69 7.63 -4.75
N GLN A 218 -21.29 7.35 -3.58
CA GLN A 218 -22.66 6.84 -3.50
C GLN A 218 -23.66 7.83 -4.12
N ASN A 219 -23.49 9.14 -3.87
CA ASN A 219 -24.26 10.19 -4.51
C ASN A 219 -24.13 10.15 -6.03
N ALA A 220 -22.89 10.05 -6.56
CA ALA A 220 -22.68 9.92 -8.00
C ALA A 220 -23.37 8.68 -8.60
N LEU A 221 -23.37 7.55 -7.90
CA LEU A 221 -24.03 6.31 -8.32
C LEU A 221 -25.57 6.36 -8.32
N ILE A 222 -26.19 7.38 -7.71
CA ILE A 222 -27.64 7.61 -7.85
C ILE A 222 -28.00 7.97 -9.30
N VAL A 223 -27.10 8.67 -10.00
CA VAL A 223 -27.31 9.12 -11.40
C VAL A 223 -26.55 8.22 -12.37
N TYR A 224 -25.30 7.89 -12.07
CA TYR A 224 -24.50 6.99 -12.89
C TYR A 224 -24.96 5.57 -12.67
N THR A 225 -25.95 5.12 -13.44
CA THR A 225 -26.39 3.72 -13.48
C THR A 225 -25.56 2.95 -14.52
N ARG A 226 -25.49 1.62 -14.37
CA ARG A 226 -24.85 0.76 -15.38
C ARG A 226 -25.52 0.87 -16.76
N GLN A 227 -26.83 1.13 -16.80
CA GLN A 227 -27.60 1.19 -18.04
C GLN A 227 -27.34 2.50 -18.80
N ASP A 228 -27.43 3.64 -18.09
CA ASP A 228 -27.42 4.95 -18.73
C ASP A 228 -25.99 5.48 -18.90
N PHE A 229 -25.09 5.13 -17.97
CA PHE A 229 -23.71 5.61 -17.94
C PHE A 229 -22.73 4.49 -17.56
N PRO A 230 -22.64 3.39 -18.35
CA PRO A 230 -21.87 2.20 -17.99
C PRO A 230 -20.42 2.51 -17.59
N GLU A 231 -19.73 3.34 -18.36
CA GLU A 231 -18.33 3.70 -18.10
C GLU A 231 -18.17 4.56 -16.84
N LYS A 232 -19.02 5.57 -16.64
CA LYS A 232 -18.96 6.43 -15.45
C LYS A 232 -19.33 5.66 -14.19
N TRP A 233 -20.35 4.80 -14.28
CA TRP A 233 -20.72 3.88 -13.22
C TRP A 233 -19.55 2.96 -12.85
N ALA A 234 -18.90 2.33 -13.82
CA ALA A 234 -17.75 1.46 -13.56
C ALA A 234 -16.55 2.22 -12.96
N ALA A 235 -16.28 3.45 -13.42
CA ALA A 235 -15.26 4.32 -12.82
C ALA A 235 -15.58 4.64 -11.35
N THR A 236 -16.82 5.03 -11.05
CA THR A 236 -17.24 5.35 -9.69
C THR A 236 -17.24 4.11 -8.79
N GLN A 237 -17.64 2.94 -9.29
CA GLN A 237 -17.53 1.67 -8.56
C GLN A 237 -16.08 1.33 -8.21
N ASN A 238 -15.16 1.45 -9.17
CA ASN A 238 -13.73 1.22 -8.91
C ASN A 238 -13.17 2.19 -7.86
N ASN A 239 -13.56 3.47 -7.90
CA ASN A 239 -13.13 4.47 -6.92
C ASN A 239 -13.72 4.22 -5.53
N LEU A 240 -15.01 3.88 -5.47
CA LEU A 240 -15.70 3.51 -4.24
C LEU A 240 -15.05 2.28 -3.58
N SER A 241 -14.66 1.30 -4.39
CA SER A 241 -13.98 0.09 -3.92
C SER A 241 -12.66 0.43 -3.21
N THR A 242 -11.83 1.30 -3.81
CA THR A 242 -10.57 1.75 -3.20
C THR A 242 -10.81 2.49 -1.87
N ALA A 243 -11.88 3.28 -1.78
CA ALA A 243 -12.27 3.94 -0.55
C ALA A 243 -12.68 2.92 0.53
N TYR A 244 -13.46 1.90 0.19
CA TYR A 244 -13.83 0.83 1.12
C TYR A 244 -12.63 0.01 1.59
N CYS A 245 -11.67 -0.30 0.71
CA CYS A 245 -10.41 -0.95 1.13
C CYS A 245 -9.63 -0.13 2.16
N SER A 246 -9.76 1.20 2.13
CA SER A 246 -9.08 2.13 3.04
C SER A 246 -9.92 2.58 4.23
N ARG A 247 -11.17 2.10 4.33
CA ARG A 247 -12.15 2.57 5.31
C ARG A 247 -11.82 2.04 6.71
N LEU A 248 -11.66 2.98 7.64
CA LEU A 248 -11.27 2.71 9.03
C LEU A 248 -12.46 2.41 9.95
N LEU A 249 -13.66 2.86 9.57
CA LEU A 249 -14.89 2.63 10.33
C LEU A 249 -15.63 1.37 9.86
N GLY A 250 -16.40 0.77 10.76
CA GLY A 250 -17.12 -0.47 10.51
C GLY A 250 -16.24 -1.71 10.58
N ASN A 251 -16.81 -2.87 10.25
CA ASN A 251 -16.07 -4.12 10.22
C ASN A 251 -15.16 -4.15 8.97
N LYS A 252 -13.86 -4.38 9.18
CA LYS A 252 -12.86 -4.44 8.09
C LYS A 252 -13.17 -5.54 7.07
N ALA A 253 -13.67 -6.70 7.51
CA ALA A 253 -14.01 -7.79 6.63
C ALA A 253 -15.16 -7.40 5.69
N ASP A 254 -16.23 -6.81 6.23
CA ASP A 254 -17.37 -6.35 5.44
C ASP A 254 -16.96 -5.26 4.44
N ASN A 255 -16.12 -4.31 4.86
CA ASN A 255 -15.60 -3.27 3.97
C ASN A 255 -14.84 -3.87 2.77
N ILE A 256 -14.02 -4.91 2.99
CA ILE A 256 -13.29 -5.58 1.91
C ILE A 256 -14.24 -6.35 0.98
N GLU A 257 -15.27 -7.02 1.51
CA GLU A 257 -16.26 -7.69 0.65
C GLU A 257 -17.01 -6.68 -0.24
N ILE A 258 -17.42 -5.53 0.32
CA ILE A 258 -18.07 -4.47 -0.45
C ILE A 258 -17.14 -3.98 -1.57
N ALA A 259 -15.85 -3.78 -1.28
CA ALA A 259 -14.87 -3.38 -2.28
C ALA A 259 -14.71 -4.43 -3.39
N ILE A 260 -14.62 -5.72 -3.04
CA ILE A 260 -14.52 -6.82 -4.00
C ILE A 260 -15.74 -6.83 -4.94
N VAL A 261 -16.96 -6.72 -4.40
CA VAL A 261 -18.19 -6.68 -5.19
C VAL A 261 -18.22 -5.49 -6.14
N ALA A 262 -17.78 -4.32 -5.69
CA ALA A 262 -17.76 -3.11 -6.52
C ALA A 262 -16.66 -3.17 -7.61
N TYR A 263 -15.48 -3.74 -7.34
CA TYR A 263 -14.48 -4.02 -8.37
C TYR A 263 -14.98 -5.04 -9.41
N GLN A 264 -15.59 -6.14 -8.96
CA GLN A 264 -16.23 -7.11 -9.86
C GLN A 264 -17.31 -6.46 -10.72
N SER A 265 -18.09 -5.56 -10.13
CA SER A 265 -19.10 -4.77 -10.86
C SER A 265 -18.48 -3.89 -11.95
N ALA A 266 -17.37 -3.21 -11.65
CA ALA A 266 -16.64 -2.44 -12.66
C ALA A 266 -16.09 -3.31 -13.79
N LEU A 267 -15.60 -4.53 -13.49
CA LEU A 267 -15.09 -5.49 -14.48
C LEU A 267 -16.16 -6.07 -15.41
N ILE A 268 -17.46 -5.91 -15.10
CA ILE A 268 -18.54 -6.26 -16.03
C ILE A 268 -18.56 -5.29 -17.23
N VAL A 269 -18.13 -4.03 -17.02
CA VAL A 269 -18.07 -3.01 -18.08
C VAL A 269 -16.65 -2.91 -18.65
N TYR A 270 -15.65 -2.85 -17.77
CA TYR A 270 -14.25 -2.81 -18.19
C TYR A 270 -13.82 -4.19 -18.62
N THR A 271 -13.98 -4.51 -19.90
CA THR A 271 -13.44 -5.74 -20.50
C THR A 271 -12.02 -5.50 -21.01
N ARG A 272 -11.22 -6.57 -21.15
CA ARG A 272 -9.89 -6.48 -21.76
C ARG A 272 -9.93 -5.93 -23.20
N GLN A 273 -11.02 -6.18 -23.92
CA GLN A 273 -11.16 -5.77 -25.31
C GLN A 273 -11.51 -4.29 -25.44
N ASP A 274 -12.51 -3.83 -24.69
CA ASP A 274 -13.08 -2.49 -24.86
C ASP A 274 -12.33 -1.44 -24.03
N PHE A 275 -11.82 -1.85 -22.85
CA PHE A 275 -11.13 -0.97 -21.91
C PHE A 275 -9.88 -1.65 -21.32
N PRO A 276 -8.87 -2.04 -22.13
CA PRO A 276 -7.73 -2.84 -21.68
C PRO A 276 -7.03 -2.24 -20.45
N GLU A 277 -6.76 -0.93 -20.47
CA GLU A 277 -6.06 -0.24 -19.38
C GLU A 277 -6.89 -0.21 -18.09
N LYS A 278 -8.17 0.16 -18.17
CA LYS A 278 -9.07 0.22 -17.01
C LYS A 278 -9.32 -1.17 -16.44
N TRP A 279 -9.50 -2.18 -17.30
CA TRP A 279 -9.60 -3.57 -16.91
C TRP A 279 -8.36 -4.01 -16.13
N ALA A 280 -7.16 -3.75 -16.64
CA ALA A 280 -5.92 -4.12 -15.95
C ALA A 280 -5.73 -3.39 -14.62
N ALA A 281 -6.08 -2.10 -14.55
CA ALA A 281 -6.05 -1.33 -13.31
C ALA A 281 -7.02 -1.90 -12.27
N THR A 282 -8.26 -2.21 -12.67
CA THR A 282 -9.26 -2.80 -11.78
C THR A 282 -8.87 -4.21 -11.34
N GLN A 283 -8.27 -5.03 -12.22
CA GLN A 283 -7.72 -6.35 -11.84
C GLN A 283 -6.63 -6.23 -10.77
N ASN A 284 -5.67 -5.30 -10.93
CA ASN A 284 -4.63 -5.05 -9.94
C ASN A 284 -5.22 -4.64 -8.58
N ASN A 285 -6.23 -3.77 -8.57
CA ASN A 285 -6.86 -3.30 -7.34
C ASN A 285 -7.70 -4.39 -6.65
N LEU A 286 -8.45 -5.17 -7.44
CA LEU A 286 -9.19 -6.35 -6.98
C LEU A 286 -8.23 -7.37 -6.33
N SER A 287 -7.07 -7.57 -6.93
CA SER A 287 -6.04 -8.47 -6.40
C SER A 287 -5.57 -8.03 -5.00
N THR A 288 -5.30 -6.74 -4.81
CA THR A 288 -4.91 -6.19 -3.50
C THR A 288 -6.03 -6.38 -2.46
N ALA A 289 -7.29 -6.24 -2.86
CA ALA A 289 -8.43 -6.51 -1.99
C ALA A 289 -8.51 -7.99 -1.59
N TYR A 290 -8.28 -8.92 -2.52
CA TYR A 290 -8.21 -10.35 -2.21
C TYR A 290 -7.04 -10.71 -1.30
N CYS A 291 -5.85 -10.13 -1.47
CA CYS A 291 -4.74 -10.31 -0.53
C CYS A 291 -5.10 -9.87 0.90
N SER A 292 -5.95 -8.84 1.02
CA SER A 292 -6.39 -8.28 2.31
C SER A 292 -7.66 -8.92 2.86
N ARG A 293 -8.26 -9.87 2.15
CA ARG A 293 -9.57 -10.44 2.45
C ARG A 293 -9.49 -11.37 3.67
N LEU A 294 -10.29 -11.04 4.69
CA LEU A 294 -10.33 -11.76 5.97
C LEU A 294 -11.27 -12.98 5.95
N LEU A 295 -12.26 -12.98 5.06
CA LEU A 295 -13.23 -14.07 4.92
C LEU A 295 -12.81 -15.08 3.85
N GLY A 296 -13.33 -16.29 3.95
CA GLY A 296 -13.01 -17.40 3.05
C GLY A 296 -11.67 -18.07 3.38
N ASN A 297 -11.27 -19.01 2.53
CA ASN A 297 -9.98 -19.68 2.67
C ASN A 297 -8.85 -18.73 2.22
N LYS A 298 -7.87 -18.48 3.09
CA LYS A 298 -6.75 -17.58 2.80
C LYS A 298 -5.95 -18.02 1.57
N ALA A 299 -5.77 -19.34 1.37
CA ALA A 299 -5.04 -19.87 0.23
C ALA A 299 -5.76 -19.54 -1.09
N ASP A 300 -7.07 -19.79 -1.15
CA ASP A 300 -7.89 -19.49 -2.34
C ASP A 300 -7.94 -17.98 -2.65
N ASN A 301 -7.98 -17.14 -1.61
CA ASN A 301 -7.92 -15.69 -1.77
C ASN A 301 -6.60 -15.26 -2.43
N ILE A 302 -5.46 -15.80 -1.98
CA ILE A 302 -4.15 -15.48 -2.55
C ILE A 302 -4.03 -16.00 -3.99
N GLU A 303 -4.50 -17.21 -4.30
CA GLU A 303 -4.50 -17.70 -5.70
C GLU A 303 -5.36 -16.81 -6.62
N THR A 304 -6.51 -16.34 -6.13
CA THR A 304 -7.37 -15.41 -6.87
C THR A 304 -6.67 -14.09 -7.12
N ALA A 305 -5.95 -13.55 -6.13
CA ALA A 305 -5.16 -12.34 -6.27
C ALA A 305 -4.01 -12.51 -7.28
N ILE A 306 -3.28 -13.63 -7.22
CA ILE A 306 -2.19 -13.92 -8.16
C ILE A 306 -2.72 -13.99 -9.60
N ALA A 307 -3.84 -14.67 -9.83
CA ALA A 307 -4.45 -14.77 -11.16
C ALA A 307 -4.87 -13.39 -11.69
N ALA A 308 -5.44 -12.53 -10.85
CA ALA A 308 -5.84 -11.18 -11.22
C ALA A 308 -4.64 -10.25 -11.48
N TYR A 309 -3.55 -10.34 -10.71
CA TYR A 309 -2.30 -9.63 -11.02
C TYR A 309 -1.69 -10.10 -12.34
N GLN A 310 -1.66 -11.41 -12.60
CA GLN A 310 -1.20 -11.96 -13.88
C GLN A 310 -2.05 -11.45 -15.05
N ASN A 311 -3.38 -11.37 -14.88
CA ASN A 311 -4.27 -10.77 -15.87
C ASN A 311 -3.93 -9.30 -16.14
N ALA A 312 -3.68 -8.50 -15.09
CA ALA A 312 -3.28 -7.11 -15.24
C ALA A 312 -1.97 -6.96 -16.05
N LEU A 313 -1.00 -7.86 -15.84
CA LEU A 313 0.29 -7.88 -16.54
C LEU A 313 0.20 -8.27 -18.03
N ILE A 314 -0.93 -8.82 -18.50
CA ILE A 314 -1.17 -9.05 -19.94
C ILE A 314 -1.24 -7.73 -20.70
N VAL A 315 -1.80 -6.69 -20.09
CA VAL A 315 -1.95 -5.36 -20.70
C VAL A 315 -0.87 -4.41 -20.23
N ARG A 316 -0.56 -4.41 -18.92
CA ARG A 316 0.47 -3.56 -18.34
C ARG A 316 1.83 -4.14 -18.67
N THR A 317 2.36 -3.85 -19.85
CA THR A 317 3.71 -4.27 -20.24
C THR A 317 4.74 -3.25 -19.74
N ARG A 318 6.01 -3.67 -19.58
CA ARG A 318 7.10 -2.74 -19.26
C ARG A 318 7.26 -1.63 -20.29
N GLN A 319 6.95 -1.90 -21.55
CA GLN A 319 7.11 -0.95 -22.65
C GLN A 319 6.00 0.10 -22.65
N ASP A 320 4.75 -0.33 -22.55
CA ASP A 320 3.59 0.55 -22.73
C ASP A 320 3.20 1.24 -21.42
N PHE A 321 3.39 0.56 -20.28
CA PHE A 321 2.98 1.02 -18.96
C PHE A 321 4.07 0.72 -17.91
N PRO A 322 5.30 1.26 -18.02
CA PRO A 322 6.42 0.90 -17.17
C PRO A 322 6.12 1.04 -15.66
N THR A 323 5.52 2.17 -15.26
CA THR A 323 5.21 2.46 -13.84
C THR A 323 4.15 1.51 -13.28
N ASP A 324 3.04 1.31 -14.01
CA ASP A 324 1.97 0.40 -13.60
C ASP A 324 2.41 -1.06 -13.61
N TRP A 325 3.21 -1.47 -14.60
CA TRP A 325 3.80 -2.80 -14.66
C TRP A 325 4.69 -3.05 -13.43
N ALA A 326 5.57 -2.11 -13.07
CA ALA A 326 6.43 -2.26 -11.89
C ALA A 326 5.63 -2.31 -10.57
N MET A 327 4.57 -1.51 -10.44
CA MET A 327 3.65 -1.61 -9.30
C MET A 327 2.99 -2.99 -9.23
N THR A 328 2.45 -3.49 -10.34
CA THR A 328 1.81 -4.80 -10.38
C THR A 328 2.81 -5.93 -10.12
N GLN A 329 4.05 -5.82 -10.58
CA GLN A 329 5.14 -6.77 -10.27
C GLN A 329 5.47 -6.79 -8.77
N ASN A 330 5.63 -5.63 -8.13
CA ASN A 330 5.85 -5.58 -6.69
C ASN A 330 4.70 -6.23 -5.90
N ASN A 331 3.46 -5.95 -6.29
CA ASN A 331 2.29 -6.51 -5.62
C ASN A 331 2.16 -8.02 -5.85
N LEU A 332 2.50 -8.50 -7.05
CA LEU A 332 2.60 -9.92 -7.36
C LEU A 332 3.68 -10.59 -6.50
N GLY A 333 4.82 -9.93 -6.28
CA GLY A 333 5.86 -10.40 -5.39
C GLY A 333 5.36 -10.60 -3.95
N ASN A 334 4.60 -9.64 -3.43
CA ASN A 334 3.98 -9.77 -2.10
C ASN A 334 3.02 -10.97 -2.06
N ALA A 335 2.18 -11.13 -3.08
CA ALA A 335 1.22 -12.23 -3.15
C ALA A 335 1.92 -13.61 -3.20
N TYR A 336 3.03 -13.75 -3.93
CA TYR A 336 3.83 -14.97 -3.92
C TYR A 336 4.54 -15.21 -2.58
N GLY A 337 4.99 -14.15 -1.90
CA GLY A 337 5.54 -14.25 -0.54
C GLY A 337 4.53 -14.79 0.48
N ASP A 338 3.26 -14.41 0.34
CA ASP A 338 2.15 -14.85 1.19
C ASP A 338 1.49 -16.17 0.75
N ARG A 339 1.90 -16.72 -0.40
CA ARG A 339 1.27 -17.88 -1.02
C ARG A 339 1.49 -19.15 -0.20
N LEU A 340 0.37 -19.75 0.22
CA LEU A 340 0.35 -20.95 1.07
C LEU A 340 0.43 -22.26 0.27
N LEU A 341 0.03 -22.25 -1.00
CA LEU A 341 0.03 -23.42 -1.87
C LEU A 341 1.30 -23.49 -2.72
N GLY A 342 1.59 -24.69 -3.22
CA GLY A 342 2.77 -24.95 -4.04
C GLY A 342 4.05 -25.10 -3.22
N ASN A 343 5.19 -25.15 -3.91
CA ASN A 343 6.48 -25.27 -3.26
C ASN A 343 6.92 -23.91 -2.70
N LYS A 344 7.25 -23.85 -1.40
CA LYS A 344 7.68 -22.62 -0.73
C LYS A 344 8.92 -21.99 -1.36
N THR A 345 9.86 -22.80 -1.84
CA THR A 345 11.05 -22.31 -2.55
C THR A 345 10.66 -21.60 -3.84
N ASP A 346 9.84 -22.23 -4.67
CA ASP A 346 9.42 -21.66 -5.96
C ASP A 346 8.62 -20.36 -5.77
N ASN A 347 7.78 -20.31 -4.73
CA ASN A 347 7.05 -19.11 -4.36
C ASN A 347 8.00 -17.96 -4.01
N ILE A 348 9.02 -18.21 -3.18
CA ILE A 348 10.01 -17.19 -2.80
C ILE A 348 10.84 -16.74 -4.00
N GLU A 349 11.31 -17.66 -4.85
CA GLU A 349 12.08 -17.27 -6.05
C GLU A 349 11.22 -16.46 -7.02
N THR A 350 9.94 -16.79 -7.16
CA THR A 350 9.00 -16.01 -7.99
C THR A 350 8.77 -14.62 -7.40
N ALA A 351 8.66 -14.50 -6.08
CA ALA A 351 8.55 -13.22 -5.40
C ALA A 351 9.80 -12.36 -5.63
N ILE A 352 11.00 -12.92 -5.47
CA ILE A 352 12.28 -12.25 -5.73
C ILE A 352 12.33 -11.75 -7.18
N ALA A 353 11.99 -12.61 -8.15
CA ALA A 353 11.98 -12.22 -9.56
C ALA A 353 11.00 -11.06 -9.85
N ALA A 354 9.83 -11.07 -9.23
CA ALA A 354 8.83 -10.00 -9.37
C ALA A 354 9.32 -8.66 -8.78
N TYR A 355 9.94 -8.67 -7.59
CA TYR A 355 10.54 -7.46 -7.02
C TYR A 355 11.71 -6.94 -7.86
N GLN A 356 12.58 -7.84 -8.35
CA GLN A 356 13.68 -7.46 -9.24
C GLN A 356 13.16 -6.83 -10.53
N ASN A 357 12.09 -7.38 -11.11
CA ASN A 357 11.41 -6.78 -12.26
C ASN A 357 10.89 -5.37 -11.95
N ALA A 358 10.24 -5.18 -10.80
CA ALA A 358 9.76 -3.86 -10.39
C ALA A 358 10.91 -2.84 -10.23
N LEU A 359 12.07 -3.26 -9.71
CA LEU A 359 13.27 -2.44 -9.53
C LEU A 359 13.96 -2.04 -10.85
N ILE A 360 13.61 -2.64 -11.99
CA ILE A 360 14.08 -2.17 -13.31
C ILE A 360 13.54 -0.77 -13.62
N VAL A 361 12.31 -0.48 -13.19
CA VAL A 361 11.64 0.81 -13.44
C VAL A 361 11.70 1.71 -12.20
N ARG A 362 11.45 1.14 -11.02
CA ARG A 362 11.51 1.87 -9.75
C ARG A 362 12.96 2.08 -9.39
N THR A 363 13.52 3.24 -9.71
CA THR A 363 14.87 3.63 -9.30
C THR A 363 14.80 4.56 -8.09
N CYS A 364 15.89 4.66 -7.30
CA CYS A 364 15.96 5.62 -6.19
C CYS A 364 15.81 7.08 -6.65
N GLN A 365 16.17 7.38 -7.90
CA GLN A 365 16.09 8.73 -8.46
C GLN A 365 14.67 9.09 -8.89
N ASP A 366 14.02 8.21 -9.65
CA ASP A 366 12.74 8.53 -10.29
C ASP A 366 11.55 8.22 -9.37
N PHE A 367 11.69 7.19 -8.53
CA PHE A 367 10.62 6.68 -7.66
C PHE A 367 11.17 6.31 -6.27
N PRO A 368 11.76 7.26 -5.50
CA PRO A 368 12.47 6.96 -4.26
C PRO A 368 11.63 6.13 -3.26
N THR A 369 10.38 6.53 -3.02
CA THR A 369 9.51 5.86 -2.05
C THR A 369 9.11 4.45 -2.50
N ASP A 370 8.73 4.28 -3.76
CA ASP A 370 8.35 2.97 -4.31
C ASP A 370 9.56 2.01 -4.43
N TRP A 371 10.73 2.56 -4.76
CA TRP A 371 11.99 1.82 -4.77
C TRP A 371 12.33 1.32 -3.37
N ALA A 372 12.26 2.18 -2.35
CA ALA A 372 12.53 1.78 -0.96
C ALA A 372 11.55 0.72 -0.45
N MET A 373 10.26 0.83 -0.79
CA MET A 373 9.25 -0.20 -0.48
C MET A 373 9.65 -1.55 -1.11
N THR A 374 9.99 -1.52 -2.40
CA THR A 374 10.35 -2.74 -3.15
C THR A 374 11.66 -3.35 -2.62
N GLN A 375 12.63 -2.52 -2.21
CA GLN A 375 13.86 -2.97 -1.56
C GLN A 375 13.60 -3.63 -0.21
N ASN A 376 12.74 -3.06 0.65
CA ASN A 376 12.38 -3.70 1.92
C ASN A 376 11.68 -5.05 1.69
N ASN A 377 10.77 -5.15 0.70
CA ASN A 377 10.11 -6.41 0.38
C ASN A 377 11.08 -7.46 -0.19
N LEU A 378 12.02 -7.02 -1.03
CA LEU A 378 13.10 -7.87 -1.53
C LEU A 378 13.99 -8.37 -0.39
N GLY A 379 14.30 -7.51 0.59
CA GLY A 379 15.03 -7.89 1.80
C GLY A 379 14.33 -9.00 2.58
N ASN A 380 13.01 -8.88 2.79
CA ASN A 380 12.21 -9.92 3.44
C ASN A 380 12.25 -11.25 2.65
N ALA A 381 12.18 -11.19 1.33
CA ALA A 381 12.23 -12.37 0.48
C ALA A 381 13.60 -13.08 0.56
N TYR A 382 14.71 -12.33 0.52
CA TYR A 382 16.05 -12.90 0.70
C TYR A 382 16.30 -13.43 2.10
N SER A 383 15.79 -12.76 3.15
CA SER A 383 15.90 -13.24 4.53
C SER A 383 15.22 -14.60 4.72
N ASN A 384 14.15 -14.86 3.98
CA ASN A 384 13.40 -16.12 4.02
C ASN A 384 13.84 -17.14 2.97
N ARG A 385 14.78 -16.80 2.10
CA ARG A 385 15.19 -17.61 0.95
C ARG A 385 15.85 -18.91 1.38
N ILE A 386 15.32 -20.02 0.87
CA ILE A 386 15.70 -21.38 1.27
C ILE A 386 16.89 -21.91 0.46
N VAL A 387 17.00 -21.50 -0.80
CA VAL A 387 18.05 -21.97 -1.72
C VAL A 387 19.25 -21.02 -1.75
N GLY A 388 20.40 -21.57 -2.15
CA GLY A 388 21.67 -20.85 -2.17
C GLY A 388 22.36 -20.82 -0.81
N ASN A 389 23.42 -20.02 -0.71
CA ASN A 389 24.16 -19.87 0.54
C ASN A 389 23.39 -18.95 1.50
N LYS A 390 23.04 -19.46 2.70
CA LYS A 390 22.30 -18.68 3.71
C LYS A 390 23.02 -17.39 4.08
N ALA A 391 24.34 -17.41 4.22
CA ALA A 391 25.11 -16.22 4.58
C ALA A 391 25.01 -15.14 3.50
N GLU A 392 25.14 -15.51 2.22
CA GLU A 392 24.98 -14.59 1.09
C GLU A 392 23.57 -14.03 1.01
N ASN A 393 22.54 -14.87 1.20
CA ASN A 393 21.15 -14.42 1.21
C ASN A 393 20.91 -13.36 2.30
N ILE A 394 21.45 -13.54 3.51
CA ILE A 394 21.34 -12.56 4.59
C ILE A 394 22.07 -11.26 4.26
N GLU A 395 23.25 -11.29 3.64
CA GLU A 395 23.94 -10.06 3.22
C GLU A 395 23.13 -9.29 2.15
N VAL A 396 22.50 -9.99 1.21
CA VAL A 396 21.62 -9.35 0.22
C VAL A 396 20.39 -8.74 0.91
N ALA A 397 19.81 -9.42 1.90
CA ALA A 397 18.71 -8.87 2.69
C ALA A 397 19.11 -7.58 3.43
N ILE A 398 20.25 -7.60 4.12
CA ILE A 398 20.82 -6.43 4.82
C ILE A 398 21.02 -5.26 3.85
N ALA A 399 21.63 -5.51 2.69
CA ALA A 399 21.85 -4.47 1.68
C ALA A 399 20.53 -3.87 1.18
N ALA A 400 19.50 -4.69 0.97
CA ALA A 400 18.18 -4.23 0.55
C ALA A 400 17.48 -3.37 1.62
N TYR A 401 17.55 -3.77 2.89
CA TYR A 401 17.02 -2.93 3.98
C TYR A 401 17.80 -1.62 4.14
N GLN A 402 19.13 -1.65 4.03
CA GLN A 402 19.96 -0.44 4.06
C GLN A 402 19.61 0.51 2.91
N ASN A 403 19.40 -0.03 1.70
CA ASN A 403 18.90 0.73 0.56
C ASN A 403 17.55 1.40 0.86
N ALA A 404 16.59 0.67 1.42
CA ALA A 404 15.30 1.25 1.81
C ALA A 404 15.45 2.39 2.84
N LEU A 405 16.38 2.26 3.79
CA LEU A 405 16.68 3.27 4.82
C LEU A 405 17.37 4.53 4.28
N ILE A 406 17.87 4.55 3.03
CA ILE A 406 18.33 5.79 2.37
C ILE A 406 17.16 6.76 2.20
N VAL A 407 15.97 6.24 1.89
CA VAL A 407 14.75 7.03 1.64
C VAL A 407 13.88 7.09 2.89
N TYR A 408 13.64 5.94 3.53
CA TYR A 408 12.87 5.86 4.75
C TYR A 408 13.70 6.39 5.91
N THR A 409 13.59 7.69 6.17
CA THR A 409 14.20 8.32 7.34
C THR A 409 13.17 8.41 8.47
N ARG A 410 13.66 8.43 9.71
CA ARG A 410 12.81 8.62 10.91
C ARG A 410 11.89 9.85 10.80
N GLN A 411 12.35 10.93 10.16
CA GLN A 411 11.60 12.18 10.05
C GLN A 411 10.50 12.11 8.99
N ASN A 412 10.81 11.58 7.80
CA ASN A 412 9.91 11.66 6.65
C ASN A 412 8.98 10.45 6.56
N PHE A 413 9.44 9.28 7.01
CA PHE A 413 8.70 8.02 6.94
C PHE A 413 8.87 7.22 8.25
N PRO A 414 8.41 7.74 9.40
CA PRO A 414 8.68 7.15 10.71
C PRO A 414 8.22 5.69 10.81
N THR A 415 7.04 5.36 10.28
CA THR A 415 6.47 4.01 10.31
C THR A 415 7.27 3.03 9.46
N ASP A 416 7.57 3.38 8.20
CA ASP A 416 8.35 2.54 7.29
C ASP A 416 9.80 2.38 7.75
N TRP A 417 10.39 3.45 8.29
CA TRP A 417 11.72 3.41 8.90
C TRP A 417 11.75 2.44 10.08
N ALA A 418 10.78 2.50 11.00
CA ALA A 418 10.74 1.60 12.15
C ALA A 418 10.50 0.14 11.76
N MET A 419 9.66 -0.12 10.76
CA MET A 419 9.48 -1.46 10.19
C MET A 419 10.80 -1.98 9.59
N THR A 420 11.46 -1.17 8.76
CA THR A 420 12.70 -1.55 8.10
C THR A 420 13.83 -1.76 9.12
N GLN A 421 13.89 -0.95 10.18
CA GLN A 421 14.82 -1.14 11.30
C GLN A 421 14.57 -2.46 12.02
N ASN A 422 13.33 -2.83 12.31
CA ASN A 422 13.03 -4.14 12.90
C ASN A 422 13.48 -5.30 11.98
N ASN A 423 13.24 -5.20 10.68
CA ASN A 423 13.66 -6.24 9.72
C ASN A 423 15.18 -6.33 9.61
N LEU A 424 15.87 -5.18 9.61
CA LEU A 424 17.33 -5.11 9.66
C LEU A 424 17.88 -5.73 10.95
N GLY A 425 17.21 -5.50 12.09
CA GLY A 425 17.58 -6.10 13.37
C GLY A 425 17.50 -7.63 13.35
N ILE A 426 16.44 -8.19 12.76
CA ILE A 426 16.30 -9.64 12.55
C ILE A 426 17.46 -10.15 11.67
N ALA A 427 17.72 -9.49 10.54
CA ALA A 427 18.76 -9.91 9.62
C ALA A 427 20.17 -9.87 10.24
N TYR A 428 20.48 -8.89 11.08
CA TYR A 428 21.74 -8.87 11.83
C TYR A 428 21.80 -9.94 12.91
N GLY A 429 20.68 -10.25 13.58
CA GLY A 429 20.61 -11.38 14.53
C GLY A 429 20.91 -12.73 13.87
N ASP A 430 20.44 -12.91 12.63
CA ASP A 430 20.66 -14.12 11.81
C ASP A 430 21.96 -14.11 11.00
N ARG A 431 22.73 -13.01 11.04
CA ARG A 431 23.90 -12.80 10.20
C ARG A 431 25.04 -13.74 10.60
N ILE A 432 25.47 -14.54 9.63
CA ILE A 432 26.51 -15.57 9.79
C ILE A 432 27.92 -14.98 9.65
N LEU A 433 28.10 -13.97 8.79
CA LEU A 433 29.40 -13.35 8.53
C LEU A 433 29.72 -12.25 9.54
N GLY A 434 31.02 -11.99 9.73
CA GLY A 434 31.51 -10.98 10.66
C GLY A 434 31.57 -11.47 12.11
N ASN A 435 31.79 -10.53 13.04
CA ASN A 435 31.84 -10.84 14.46
C ASN A 435 30.41 -10.97 15.01
N LYS A 436 30.11 -12.11 15.65
CA LYS A 436 28.77 -12.38 16.22
C LYS A 436 28.35 -11.35 17.27
N ALA A 437 29.27 -10.86 18.10
CA ALA A 437 28.96 -9.86 19.11
C ALA A 437 28.56 -8.53 18.46
N ASP A 438 29.32 -8.06 17.47
CA ASP A 438 29.02 -6.82 16.74
C ASP A 438 27.67 -6.91 15.99
N ASN A 439 27.39 -8.08 15.40
CA ASN A 439 26.11 -8.35 14.74
C ASN A 439 24.94 -8.26 15.73
N ILE A 440 25.06 -8.86 16.92
CA ILE A 440 24.01 -8.78 17.95
C ILE A 440 23.85 -7.35 18.47
N GLU A 441 24.92 -6.59 18.71
CA GLU A 441 24.80 -5.19 19.11
C GLU A 441 24.11 -4.34 18.04
N THR A 442 24.41 -4.61 16.75
CA THR A 442 23.73 -3.93 15.64
C THR A 442 22.25 -4.29 15.60
N ALA A 443 21.90 -5.56 15.83
CA ALA A 443 20.52 -6.01 15.92
C ALA A 443 19.76 -5.30 17.05
N ILE A 444 20.35 -5.23 18.25
CA ILE A 444 19.80 -4.52 19.40
C ILE A 444 19.58 -3.04 19.08
N ALA A 445 20.57 -2.37 18.49
CA ALA A 445 20.46 -0.96 18.11
C ALA A 445 19.32 -0.72 17.11
N SER A 446 19.17 -1.62 16.12
CA SER A 446 18.07 -1.57 15.14
C SER A 446 16.70 -1.77 15.78
N PHE A 447 16.54 -2.73 16.70
CA PHE A 447 15.28 -2.90 17.43
C PHE A 447 14.96 -1.71 18.35
N GLN A 448 15.95 -1.17 19.05
CA GLN A 448 15.80 0.04 19.86
C GLN A 448 15.36 1.23 19.00
N ASN A 449 15.97 1.41 17.82
CA ASN A 449 15.56 2.41 16.85
C ASN A 449 14.09 2.24 16.44
N ALA A 450 13.66 1.02 16.11
CA ALA A 450 12.27 0.74 15.77
C ALA A 450 11.29 1.10 16.92
N LEU A 451 11.67 0.82 18.17
CA LEU A 451 10.88 1.13 19.37
C LEU A 451 10.74 2.62 19.67
N ILE A 452 11.54 3.49 19.06
CA ILE A 452 11.36 4.95 19.17
C ILE A 452 10.02 5.38 18.55
N ILE A 453 9.59 4.72 17.47
CA ILE A 453 8.33 5.03 16.77
C ILE A 453 7.23 4.05 17.18
N ARG A 454 7.56 2.75 17.27
CA ARG A 454 6.61 1.71 17.67
C ARG A 454 6.43 1.77 19.18
N THR A 455 5.52 2.61 19.66
CA THR A 455 5.18 2.67 21.08
C THR A 455 4.05 1.71 21.42
N ARG A 456 3.93 1.32 22.69
CA ARG A 456 2.80 0.51 23.16
C ARG A 456 1.44 1.18 22.90
N GLN A 457 1.38 2.51 22.94
CA GLN A 457 0.14 3.27 22.77
C GLN A 457 -0.26 3.38 21.30
N ASP A 458 0.68 3.73 20.42
CA ASP A 458 0.36 4.08 19.03
C ASP A 458 0.36 2.86 18.11
N CYS A 459 1.21 1.87 18.39
CA CYS A 459 1.37 0.67 17.56
C CYS A 459 1.56 -0.58 18.45
N PRO A 460 0.57 -0.97 19.28
CA PRO A 460 0.73 -2.01 20.30
C PRO A 460 1.24 -3.35 19.74
N THR A 461 0.69 -3.80 18.62
CA THR A 461 1.06 -5.09 17.99
C THR A 461 2.51 -5.05 17.47
N ASP A 462 2.88 -4.00 16.74
CA ASP A 462 4.24 -3.82 16.21
C ASP A 462 5.28 -3.63 17.32
N TRP A 463 4.91 -2.92 18.38
CA TRP A 463 5.74 -2.78 19.59
C TRP A 463 5.99 -4.14 20.22
N ALA A 464 4.96 -4.98 20.40
CA ALA A 464 5.10 -6.31 20.99
C ALA A 464 5.96 -7.26 20.12
N ILE A 465 5.82 -7.20 18.79
CA ILE A 465 6.70 -7.93 17.86
C ILE A 465 8.16 -7.51 18.10
N THR A 466 8.42 -6.20 18.12
CA THR A 466 9.76 -5.63 18.27
C THR A 466 10.36 -5.95 19.65
N GLN A 467 9.55 -5.93 20.71
CA GLN A 467 9.94 -6.32 22.07
C GLN A 467 10.33 -7.80 22.15
N ASN A 468 9.57 -8.71 21.53
CA ASN A 468 9.96 -10.12 21.49
C ASN A 468 11.29 -10.32 20.75
N ASN A 469 11.51 -9.62 19.63
CA ASN A 469 12.76 -9.73 18.87
C ASN A 469 13.94 -9.15 19.65
N LEU A 470 13.74 -8.02 20.34
CA LEU A 470 14.73 -7.43 21.24
C LEU A 470 15.07 -8.39 22.39
N GLY A 471 14.08 -9.10 22.95
CA GLY A 471 14.30 -10.11 23.97
C GLY A 471 15.18 -11.26 23.48
N ILE A 472 14.96 -11.75 22.26
CA ILE A 472 15.83 -12.76 21.63
C ILE A 472 17.26 -12.22 21.50
N ALA A 473 17.43 -11.00 21.00
CA ALA A 473 18.74 -10.39 20.82
C ALA A 473 19.50 -10.21 22.15
N TYR A 474 18.82 -9.81 23.23
CA TYR A 474 19.44 -9.71 24.55
C TYR A 474 19.79 -11.07 25.15
N ARG A 475 18.95 -12.10 24.95
CA ARG A 475 19.27 -13.46 25.42
C ARG A 475 20.53 -14.00 24.74
N ASP A 476 20.70 -13.68 23.45
CA ASP A 476 21.82 -14.12 22.64
C ASP A 476 23.04 -13.18 22.72
N ARG A 477 22.95 -12.09 23.50
CA ARG A 477 23.98 -11.06 23.64
C ARG A 477 25.21 -11.57 24.36
N ILE A 478 26.36 -11.38 23.71
CA ILE A 478 27.67 -11.86 24.16
C ILE A 478 28.36 -10.85 25.09
N LEU A 479 28.16 -9.55 24.87
CA LEU A 479 28.81 -8.49 25.63
C LEU A 479 28.04 -8.16 26.91
N GLY A 480 28.76 -7.72 27.94
CA GLY A 480 28.18 -7.36 29.24
C GLY A 480 28.00 -8.54 30.18
N ASN A 481 27.29 -8.32 31.28
CA ASN A 481 26.97 -9.38 32.23
C ASN A 481 25.84 -10.25 31.66
N LYS A 482 26.04 -11.58 31.65
CA LYS A 482 25.04 -12.53 31.16
C LYS A 482 23.72 -12.43 31.92
N ALA A 483 23.74 -12.36 33.26
CA ALA A 483 22.52 -12.28 34.06
C ALA A 483 21.71 -11.01 33.71
N ASP A 484 22.35 -9.84 33.68
CA ASP A 484 21.69 -8.57 33.31
C ASP A 484 21.08 -8.63 31.89
N ASN A 485 21.78 -9.26 30.95
CA ASN A 485 21.27 -9.47 29.59
C ASN A 485 20.03 -10.37 29.58
N ILE A 486 20.05 -11.49 30.32
CA ILE A 486 18.88 -12.39 30.44
C ILE A 486 17.72 -11.69 31.14
N GLU A 487 17.96 -10.90 32.20
CA GLU A 487 16.92 -10.12 32.87
C GLU A 487 16.27 -9.09 31.92
N THR A 488 17.09 -8.43 31.09
CA THR A 488 16.59 -7.51 30.05
C THR A 488 15.77 -8.26 28.99
N ALA A 489 16.18 -9.47 28.62
CA ALA A 489 15.42 -10.33 27.71
C ALA A 489 14.05 -10.70 28.30
N ILE A 490 14.02 -11.13 29.57
CA ILE A 490 12.78 -11.44 30.30
C ILE A 490 11.83 -10.23 30.30
N ALA A 491 12.33 -9.05 30.65
CA ALA A 491 11.52 -7.82 30.65
C ALA A 491 10.94 -7.52 29.26
N SER A 492 11.71 -7.73 28.20
CA SER A 492 11.28 -7.53 26.82
C SER A 492 10.20 -8.54 26.40
N PHE A 493 10.33 -9.82 26.76
CA PHE A 493 9.29 -10.82 26.50
C PHE A 493 8.02 -10.56 27.30
N GLN A 494 8.14 -10.18 28.58
CA GLN A 494 6.99 -9.80 29.41
C GLN A 494 6.26 -8.58 28.81
N ASN A 495 7.00 -7.59 28.34
CA ASN A 495 6.43 -6.45 27.60
C ASN A 495 5.64 -6.93 26.37
N ALA A 496 6.18 -7.83 25.56
CA ALA A 496 5.46 -8.37 24.41
C ALA A 496 4.17 -9.11 24.81
N LEU A 497 4.17 -9.87 25.91
CA LEU A 497 3.01 -10.61 26.44
C LEU A 497 1.89 -9.70 26.97
N ILE A 498 2.16 -8.42 27.23
CA ILE A 498 1.10 -7.45 27.58
C ILE A 498 0.09 -7.28 26.44
N ILE A 499 0.56 -7.36 25.19
CA ILE A 499 -0.30 -7.22 24.00
C ILE A 499 -0.62 -8.58 23.39
N ARG A 500 0.37 -9.48 23.30
CA ARG A 500 0.19 -10.83 22.78
C ARG A 500 -0.47 -11.68 23.85
N THR A 501 -1.78 -11.56 24.04
CA THR A 501 -2.54 -12.39 24.98
C THR A 501 -2.85 -13.75 24.35
N ARG A 502 -3.15 -14.76 25.19
CA ARG A 502 -3.58 -16.08 24.72
C ARG A 502 -4.86 -16.02 23.88
N GLU A 503 -5.76 -15.08 24.19
CA GLU A 503 -7.05 -14.93 23.52
C GLU A 503 -6.91 -14.25 22.16
N ASP A 504 -6.22 -13.11 22.11
CA ASP A 504 -6.15 -12.28 20.91
C ASP A 504 -5.08 -12.78 19.91
N PHE A 505 -3.98 -13.33 20.44
CA PHE A 505 -2.82 -13.75 19.64
C PHE A 505 -2.25 -15.10 20.10
N PRO A 506 -3.04 -16.20 20.07
CA PRO A 506 -2.65 -17.47 20.67
C PRO A 506 -1.30 -18.01 20.18
N VAL A 507 -1.03 -17.92 18.87
CA VAL A 507 0.21 -18.42 18.26
C VAL A 507 1.43 -17.58 18.66
N ASP A 508 1.31 -16.25 18.58
CA ASP A 508 2.38 -15.33 18.97
C ASP A 508 2.63 -15.33 20.48
N TRP A 509 1.59 -15.48 21.30
CA TRP A 509 1.68 -15.66 22.74
C TRP A 509 2.46 -16.93 23.06
N ALA A 510 2.11 -18.08 22.47
CA ALA A 510 2.83 -19.33 22.69
C ALA A 510 4.30 -19.27 22.26
N MET A 511 4.60 -18.60 21.16
CA MET A 511 5.99 -18.33 20.74
C MET A 511 6.74 -17.48 21.77
N THR A 512 6.12 -16.40 22.24
CA THR A 512 6.73 -15.49 23.22
C THR A 512 6.93 -16.20 24.57
N GLN A 513 5.97 -17.03 24.98
CA GLN A 513 6.08 -17.90 26.16
C GLN A 513 7.25 -18.87 26.04
N ASN A 514 7.39 -19.56 24.91
CA ASN A 514 8.54 -20.45 24.69
C ASN A 514 9.88 -19.68 24.78
N ASN A 515 9.96 -18.47 24.23
CA ASN A 515 11.17 -17.64 24.32
C ASN A 515 11.47 -17.17 25.75
N LEU A 516 10.42 -16.79 26.49
CA LEU A 516 10.51 -16.44 27.90
C LEU A 516 10.96 -17.63 28.76
N GLY A 517 10.46 -18.84 28.47
CA GLY A 517 10.88 -20.06 29.14
C GLY A 517 12.37 -20.37 28.94
N LEU A 518 12.88 -20.14 27.72
CA LEU A 518 14.32 -20.25 27.46
C LEU A 518 15.13 -19.25 28.29
N ALA A 519 14.68 -17.99 28.38
CA ALA A 519 15.37 -16.99 29.20
C ALA A 519 15.32 -17.32 30.69
N TYR A 520 14.19 -17.80 31.23
CA TYR A 520 14.12 -18.25 32.61
C TYR A 520 15.04 -19.44 32.89
N ARG A 521 15.11 -20.40 31.96
CA ARG A 521 16.05 -21.53 32.06
C ARG A 521 17.50 -21.05 32.10
N ASP A 522 17.87 -20.10 31.25
CA ASP A 522 19.24 -19.55 31.18
C ASP A 522 19.62 -18.77 32.45
N LEU A 523 18.64 -18.23 33.18
CA LEU A 523 18.81 -17.60 34.50
C LEU A 523 18.75 -18.60 35.68
N GLY A 524 18.46 -19.88 35.41
CA GLY A 524 18.29 -20.92 36.44
C GLY A 524 16.93 -20.93 37.13
N GLN A 525 15.95 -20.18 36.63
CA GLN A 525 14.58 -20.12 37.13
C GLN A 525 13.74 -21.26 36.54
N ILE A 526 14.06 -22.49 36.94
CA ILE A 526 13.53 -23.73 36.35
C ILE A 526 12.00 -23.81 36.42
N SER A 527 11.38 -23.48 37.56
CA SER A 527 9.93 -23.57 37.73
C SER A 527 9.18 -22.64 36.76
N GLN A 528 9.62 -21.39 36.64
CA GLN A 528 9.05 -20.43 35.69
C GLN A 528 9.25 -20.87 34.23
N ALA A 529 10.41 -21.46 33.92
CA ALA A 529 10.70 -21.98 32.58
C ALA A 529 9.72 -23.10 32.19
N ILE A 530 9.49 -24.06 33.09
CA ILE A 530 8.54 -25.17 32.89
C ILE A 530 7.11 -24.65 32.66
N GLU A 531 6.66 -23.69 33.46
CA GLU A 531 5.34 -23.06 33.31
C GLU A 531 5.17 -22.39 31.95
N CYS A 532 6.19 -21.67 31.49
CA CYS A 532 6.20 -21.02 30.18
C CYS A 532 6.12 -22.05 29.02
N PHE A 533 6.88 -23.15 29.09
CA PHE A 533 6.82 -24.19 28.05
C PHE A 533 5.48 -24.93 28.04
N ARG A 534 4.92 -25.24 29.22
CA ARG A 534 3.56 -25.81 29.33
C ARG A 534 2.53 -24.86 28.72
N SER A 535 2.61 -23.57 29.02
CA SER A 535 1.76 -22.53 28.43
C SER A 535 1.85 -22.52 26.91
N ALA A 536 3.06 -22.57 26.34
CA ALA A 536 3.25 -22.65 24.88
C ALA A 536 2.61 -23.92 24.28
N LEU A 537 2.70 -25.06 24.95
CA LEU A 537 2.12 -26.35 24.55
C LEU A 537 0.59 -26.38 24.67
N GLU A 538 -0.06 -25.42 25.33
CA GLU A 538 -1.51 -25.27 25.31
C GLU A 538 -2.03 -24.92 23.91
N ILE A 539 -1.25 -24.18 23.12
CA ILE A 539 -1.60 -23.76 21.75
C ILE A 539 -0.87 -24.60 20.70
N ARG A 540 0.42 -24.86 20.91
CA ARG A 540 1.27 -25.62 19.98
C ARG A 540 0.98 -27.11 20.11
N LYS A 541 -0.11 -27.56 19.50
CA LYS A 541 -0.53 -28.96 19.47
C LYS A 541 0.09 -29.71 18.29
N PRO A 542 0.37 -31.03 18.39
CA PRO A 542 1.00 -31.79 17.30
C PRO A 542 0.23 -31.78 15.98
N ASN A 543 -1.10 -31.74 16.06
CA ASN A 543 -1.99 -31.75 14.88
C ASN A 543 -2.03 -30.41 14.14
N ALA A 544 -1.75 -29.29 14.81
CA ALA A 544 -1.81 -27.94 14.23
C ALA A 544 -0.43 -27.34 13.99
N PHE A 545 0.52 -27.59 14.89
CA PHE A 545 1.86 -27.00 14.90
C PHE A 545 2.93 -28.06 15.25
N PRO A 546 3.13 -29.11 14.43
CA PRO A 546 3.97 -30.26 14.79
C PRO A 546 5.42 -29.87 15.11
N ILE A 547 6.00 -28.94 14.35
CA ILE A 547 7.39 -28.49 14.54
C ILE A 547 7.52 -27.65 15.80
N ASP A 548 6.63 -26.66 16.01
CA ASP A 548 6.67 -25.79 17.18
C ASP A 548 6.35 -26.56 18.47
N CYS A 549 5.42 -27.51 18.39
CA CYS A 549 5.04 -28.41 19.49
C CYS A 549 6.26 -29.21 19.95
N LEU A 550 6.93 -29.88 19.00
CA LEU A 550 8.16 -30.63 19.25
C LEU A 550 9.24 -29.74 19.87
N GLN A 551 9.44 -28.53 19.36
CA GLN A 551 10.44 -27.61 19.89
C GLN A 551 10.13 -27.22 21.35
N SER A 552 8.88 -26.86 21.65
CA SER A 552 8.47 -26.51 23.00
C SER A 552 8.52 -27.70 23.96
N GLY A 553 8.12 -28.90 23.51
CA GLY A 553 8.24 -30.14 24.27
C GLY A 553 9.68 -30.49 24.60
N ARG A 554 10.57 -30.42 23.61
CA ARG A 554 12.01 -30.62 23.81
C ARG A 554 12.59 -29.63 24.84
N ASN A 555 12.23 -28.35 24.73
CA ASN A 555 12.69 -27.34 25.69
C ASN A 555 12.21 -27.65 27.12
N LEU A 556 10.94 -28.07 27.28
CA LEU A 556 10.40 -28.54 28.56
C LEU A 556 11.20 -29.74 29.09
N GLY A 557 11.38 -30.75 28.24
CA GLY A 557 12.08 -31.99 28.57
C GLY A 557 13.52 -31.75 29.05
N GLU A 558 14.30 -30.97 28.28
CA GLU A 558 15.69 -30.62 28.62
C GLU A 558 15.77 -29.79 29.91
N THR A 559 14.81 -28.88 30.13
CA THR A 559 14.77 -28.04 31.34
C THR A 559 14.50 -28.84 32.60
N ALA A 560 13.64 -29.84 32.51
CA ALA A 560 13.24 -30.69 33.62
C ALA A 560 14.19 -31.86 33.89
N PHE A 561 14.96 -32.30 32.89
CA PHE A 561 15.86 -33.45 32.99
C PHE A 561 16.98 -33.23 34.01
N ASN A 562 17.75 -32.14 33.87
CA ASN A 562 18.89 -31.84 34.73
C ASN A 562 18.55 -31.70 36.24
N PRO A 563 17.44 -31.05 36.64
CA PRO A 563 17.03 -30.98 38.04
C PRO A 563 16.36 -32.26 38.58
N GLY A 564 16.22 -33.32 37.77
CA GLY A 564 15.61 -34.59 38.20
C GLY A 564 14.08 -34.55 38.30
N LEU A 565 13.44 -33.60 37.61
CA LEU A 565 11.98 -33.50 37.51
C LEU A 565 11.48 -34.48 36.45
N TRP A 566 11.57 -35.78 36.75
CA TRP A 566 11.38 -36.85 35.76
C TRP A 566 9.99 -36.87 35.14
N SER A 567 8.95 -36.51 35.89
CA SER A 567 7.57 -36.38 35.36
C SER A 567 7.50 -35.36 34.23
N GLU A 568 7.98 -34.15 34.47
CA GLU A 568 8.05 -33.04 33.51
C GLU A 568 9.01 -33.36 32.35
N ALA A 569 10.12 -34.04 32.65
CA ALA A 569 11.09 -34.44 31.65
C ALA A 569 10.50 -35.46 30.68
N ILE A 570 9.74 -36.43 31.19
CA ILE A 570 9.00 -37.41 30.39
C ILE A 570 7.87 -36.71 29.63
N GLU A 571 7.12 -35.80 30.27
CA GLU A 571 6.06 -35.00 29.62
C GLU A 571 6.59 -34.26 28.37
N GLY A 572 7.69 -33.52 28.51
CA GLY A 572 8.29 -32.77 27.40
C GLY A 572 8.95 -33.65 26.33
N ASN A 573 9.59 -34.76 26.74
CA ASN A 573 10.28 -35.65 25.82
C ASN A 573 9.38 -36.73 25.21
N ALA A 574 8.17 -36.98 25.72
CA ALA A 574 7.31 -38.07 25.26
C ALA A 574 7.04 -38.01 23.75
N GLN A 575 6.89 -36.80 23.20
CA GLN A 575 6.68 -36.59 21.76
C GLN A 575 7.95 -36.85 20.92
N CYS A 576 9.11 -36.40 21.40
CA CYS A 576 10.41 -36.69 20.77
C CYS A 576 10.72 -38.19 20.84
N TRP A 577 10.48 -38.81 21.99
CA TRP A 577 10.64 -40.23 22.22
C TRP A 577 9.74 -41.02 21.28
N LEU A 578 8.44 -40.73 21.19
CA LEU A 578 7.56 -41.39 20.22
C LEU A 578 8.04 -41.25 18.77
N ARG A 579 8.51 -40.09 18.34
CA ARG A 579 9.06 -39.93 16.98
C ARG A 579 10.31 -40.79 16.73
N ASP A 580 11.23 -40.77 17.70
CA ASP A 580 12.58 -41.29 17.51
C ASP A 580 12.76 -42.74 17.92
N VAL A 581 11.84 -43.27 18.75
CA VAL A 581 11.91 -44.62 19.32
C VAL A 581 11.94 -45.65 18.20
N GLU A 582 12.96 -46.50 18.27
CA GLU A 582 13.12 -47.58 17.32
C GLU A 582 12.27 -48.78 17.77
N LYS A 583 11.91 -49.63 16.81
CA LYS A 583 11.17 -50.87 17.09
C LYS A 583 11.84 -51.71 18.17
N GLU A 584 13.17 -51.77 18.19
CA GLU A 584 13.97 -52.53 19.16
C GLU A 584 13.89 -51.94 20.57
N ASP A 585 13.87 -50.61 20.69
CA ASP A 585 13.66 -49.90 21.95
C ASP A 585 12.25 -50.16 22.50
N LEU A 586 11.23 -50.13 21.64
CA LEU A 586 9.85 -50.46 22.03
C LEU A 586 9.72 -51.92 22.47
N GLN A 587 10.38 -52.87 21.80
CA GLN A 587 10.39 -54.26 22.20
C GLN A 587 11.03 -54.45 23.58
N THR A 588 12.08 -53.69 23.89
CA THR A 588 12.74 -53.72 25.19
C THR A 588 11.83 -53.10 26.27
N TRP A 589 11.30 -51.90 26.01
CA TRP A 589 10.44 -51.18 26.94
C TRP A 589 9.15 -51.92 27.28
N THR A 590 8.55 -52.60 26.30
CA THR A 590 7.27 -53.30 26.48
C THR A 590 7.36 -54.58 27.32
N GLN A 591 8.56 -55.15 27.46
CA GLN A 591 8.80 -56.30 28.35
C GLN A 591 8.62 -55.95 29.83
N ASP A 592 8.85 -54.69 30.19
CA ASP A 592 8.79 -54.21 31.57
C ASP A 592 7.40 -53.67 31.95
N LEU A 593 6.43 -53.66 31.02
CA LEU A 593 5.08 -53.14 31.27
C LEU A 593 4.20 -54.20 31.98
N PRO A 594 3.40 -53.80 32.98
CA PRO A 594 2.49 -54.71 33.69
C PRO A 594 1.22 -54.98 32.86
N LEU A 595 1.35 -55.60 31.70
CA LEU A 595 0.25 -55.92 30.79
C LEU A 595 -0.33 -57.32 31.06
N SER A 596 -1.62 -57.50 30.76
CA SER A 596 -2.20 -58.83 30.76
C SER A 596 -1.62 -59.67 29.62
N PRO A 597 -1.50 -61.00 29.75
CA PRO A 597 -0.85 -61.86 28.75
C PRO A 597 -1.40 -61.70 27.33
N GLY A 598 -2.72 -61.51 27.19
CA GLY A 598 -3.36 -61.28 25.89
C GLY A 598 -3.00 -59.93 25.26
N LYS A 599 -2.79 -58.88 26.06
CA LYS A 599 -2.33 -57.57 25.58
C LYS A 599 -0.85 -57.60 25.21
N GLN A 600 -0.03 -58.33 25.98
CA GLN A 600 1.38 -58.57 25.69
C GLN A 600 1.55 -59.24 24.30
N LEU A 601 0.84 -60.34 24.08
CA LEU A 601 0.85 -61.10 22.81
C LEU A 601 0.40 -60.26 21.61
N TRP A 602 -0.65 -59.45 21.79
CA TRP A 602 -1.11 -58.55 20.72
C TRP A 602 -0.05 -57.49 20.38
N LEU A 603 0.56 -56.88 21.41
CA LEU A 603 1.55 -55.83 21.26
C LEU A 603 2.83 -56.34 20.60
N GLU A 604 3.31 -57.52 21.01
CA GLU A 604 4.44 -58.22 20.39
C GLU A 604 4.15 -58.56 18.92
N GLY A 605 2.95 -59.07 18.63
CA GLY A 605 2.49 -59.36 17.27
C GLY A 605 2.48 -58.12 16.39
N TRP A 606 1.98 -56.99 16.91
CA TRP A 606 1.98 -55.71 16.20
C TRP A 606 3.40 -55.18 15.96
N LEU A 607 4.25 -55.15 17.00
CA LEU A 607 5.64 -54.69 16.90
C LEU A 607 6.42 -55.49 15.86
N ASN A 608 6.19 -56.81 15.77
CA ASN A 608 6.84 -57.66 14.76
C ASN A 608 6.51 -57.25 13.33
N THR A 609 5.31 -56.69 13.08
CA THR A 609 4.87 -56.20 11.76
C THR A 609 5.16 -54.71 11.52
N ALA A 610 5.55 -53.96 12.55
CA ALA A 610 5.81 -52.52 12.44
C ALA A 610 7.16 -52.21 11.76
N ASN A 611 7.23 -51.03 11.14
CA ASN A 611 8.45 -50.47 10.56
C ASN A 611 9.50 -50.13 11.64
N SER A 612 10.76 -49.86 11.24
CA SER A 612 11.87 -49.58 12.17
C SER A 612 11.62 -48.40 13.11
N LYS A 613 10.82 -47.41 12.69
CA LYS A 613 10.30 -46.34 13.54
C LYS A 613 8.76 -46.30 13.46
N PRO A 614 8.06 -47.09 14.30
CA PRO A 614 6.62 -47.32 14.16
C PRO A 614 5.78 -46.04 14.24
N PHE A 615 6.26 -45.05 14.97
CA PHE A 615 5.55 -43.81 15.24
C PHE A 615 6.22 -42.60 14.58
N HIS A 616 7.05 -42.77 13.55
CA HIS A 616 7.68 -41.64 12.85
C HIS A 616 6.67 -40.76 12.07
N SER A 617 5.47 -41.27 11.76
CA SER A 617 4.42 -40.46 11.13
C SER A 617 3.79 -39.49 12.15
N PRO A 618 3.57 -38.20 11.79
CA PRO A 618 2.87 -37.22 12.62
C PRO A 618 1.48 -37.64 13.10
N GLU A 619 0.82 -38.55 12.39
CA GLU A 619 -0.52 -39.08 12.72
C GLU A 619 -0.52 -39.83 14.06
N HIS A 620 0.57 -40.54 14.38
CA HIS A 620 0.70 -41.26 15.65
C HIS A 620 0.88 -40.30 16.83
N TRP A 621 1.55 -39.17 16.61
CA TRP A 621 1.73 -38.13 17.65
C TRP A 621 0.40 -37.45 17.97
N ALA A 622 -0.43 -37.22 16.94
CA ALA A 622 -1.78 -36.71 17.12
C ALA A 622 -2.67 -37.69 17.90
N ALA A 623 -2.56 -38.99 17.63
CA ALA A 623 -3.32 -40.03 18.34
C ALA A 623 -2.93 -40.17 19.83
N PHE A 624 -1.62 -40.16 20.15
CA PHE A 624 -1.14 -40.23 21.53
C PHE A 624 -1.64 -39.07 22.39
N CYS A 625 -1.68 -37.85 21.84
CA CYS A 625 -2.18 -36.67 22.54
C CYS A 625 -3.71 -36.64 22.72
N MET A 626 -4.49 -37.31 21.86
CA MET A 626 -5.95 -37.42 22.05
C MET A 626 -6.33 -38.40 23.17
N ILE A 627 -5.52 -39.43 23.40
CA ILE A 627 -5.80 -40.47 24.42
C ILE A 627 -5.37 -40.01 25.83
N GLY A 628 -4.41 -39.09 25.93
CA GLY A 628 -3.93 -38.53 27.20
C GLY A 628 -4.83 -37.49 27.89
N GLN A 629 -6.07 -37.27 27.41
CA GLN A 629 -7.06 -36.36 28.03
C GLN A 629 -8.13 -37.07 28.87
N SER A 630 -8.02 -38.39 29.10
CA SER A 630 -8.96 -39.15 29.93
C SER A 630 -8.53 -39.29 31.39
#